data_AF-A0A9E2JD82-F1
#
_entry.id   AF-A0A9E2JD82-F1
#
_cell.length_a   1.000
_cell.length_b   1.000
_cell.length_c   1.000
_cell.angle_alpha   90.00
_cell.angle_beta   90.00
_cell.angle_gamma   90.00
#
_symmetry.space_group_name_H-M   'P 1'
#
loop_
_entity.id
_entity.type
_entity.pdbx_description
1 polymer ?
#
loop_
_entity_poly.entity_id
_entity_poly.type
_entity_poly.pdbx_seq_one_letter_code
_entity_poly.pdbx_strand_id
1 'polypeptide(L)'
;MELPFIWETLERTLADIESGRGDFETMTMTAQAGILLLLDYTPEEIIGQVLGSSLPQRALISWIFHEGRLIPGVDRGTLEALRECWDRDHGPEKGCVQMATHTRIR
;
A
#
# COMPACT_ATOMS: atom_id res chain seq x y z
N MET A 1 -13.27 -9.52 -6.43
CA MET A 1 -12.47 -8.48 -7.11
C MET A 1 -11.04 -8.99 -7.13
N GLU A 2 -10.21 -8.64 -8.12
CA GLU A 2 -8.85 -9.18 -8.22
C GLU A 2 -7.83 -8.21 -7.61
N LEU A 3 -6.82 -8.72 -6.92
CA LEU A 3 -5.79 -7.93 -6.24
C LEU A 3 -5.12 -6.86 -7.15
N PRO A 4 -4.69 -7.18 -8.39
CA PRO A 4 -4.08 -6.18 -9.26
C PRO A 4 -5.00 -5.00 -9.59
N PHE A 5 -6.31 -5.25 -9.70
CA PHE A 5 -7.29 -4.21 -9.99
C PHE A 5 -7.51 -3.28 -8.79
N ILE A 6 -7.58 -3.84 -7.58
CA ILE A 6 -7.65 -3.06 -6.33
C ILE A 6 -6.40 -2.18 -6.21
N TRP A 7 -5.23 -2.76 -6.48
CA TRP A 7 -3.96 -2.07 -6.41
C TRP A 7 -3.84 -0.92 -7.41
N GLU A 8 -4.14 -1.16 -8.69
CA GLU A 8 -4.12 -0.14 -9.74
C GLU A 8 -5.06 1.02 -9.42
N THR A 9 -6.24 0.70 -8.84
CA THR A 9 -7.20 1.71 -8.40
C THR A 9 -6.65 2.55 -7.25
N LEU A 10 -5.99 1.92 -6.27
CA LEU A 10 -5.37 2.60 -5.15
C LEU A 10 -4.24 3.54 -5.60
N GLU A 11 -3.33 3.06 -6.44
CA GLU A 11 -2.22 3.88 -6.96
C GLU A 11 -2.71 5.10 -7.74
N ARG A 12 -3.74 4.93 -8.57
CA ARG A 12 -4.36 6.05 -9.30
C ARG A 12 -5.00 7.05 -8.36
N THR A 13 -5.72 6.57 -7.35
CA THR A 13 -6.38 7.43 -6.35
C THR A 13 -5.34 8.25 -5.58
N LEU A 14 -4.24 7.62 -5.16
CA LEU A 14 -3.13 8.31 -4.51
C LEU A 14 -2.49 9.37 -5.41
N ALA A 15 -2.24 9.03 -6.69
CA ALA A 15 -1.70 9.99 -7.65
C ALA A 15 -2.63 11.19 -7.91
N ASP A 16 -3.95 10.98 -7.87
CA ASP A 16 -4.94 12.04 -8.00
C ASP A 16 -4.99 12.92 -6.75
N ILE A 17 -4.91 12.34 -5.55
CA ILE A 17 -4.77 13.08 -4.28
C ILE A 17 -3.52 13.97 -4.32
N GLU A 18 -2.36 13.42 -4.68
CA GLU A 18 -1.10 14.17 -4.76
C GLU A 18 -1.15 15.29 -5.81
N SER A 19 -1.89 15.07 -6.90
CA SER A 19 -2.06 16.06 -7.98
C SER A 19 -3.12 17.12 -7.65
N GLY A 20 -3.84 17.01 -6.53
CA GLY A 20 -4.99 17.86 -6.19
C GLY A 20 -6.16 17.70 -7.18
N ARG A 21 -6.27 16.54 -7.83
CA ARG A 21 -7.38 16.23 -8.74
C ARG A 21 -8.53 15.60 -7.97
N GLY A 22 -9.72 16.16 -8.15
CA GLY A 22 -10.94 15.67 -7.51
C GLY A 22 -11.15 16.21 -6.10
N ASP A 23 -12.21 15.72 -5.47
CA ASP A 23 -12.54 16.08 -4.09
C ASP A 23 -11.70 15.24 -3.11
N PHE A 24 -10.95 15.90 -2.23
CA PHE A 24 -9.99 15.26 -1.33
C PHE A 24 -10.64 14.24 -0.40
N GLU A 25 -11.82 14.55 0.14
CA GLU A 25 -12.55 13.65 1.05
C GLU A 25 -12.99 12.39 0.30
N THR A 26 -13.61 12.56 -0.87
CA THR A 26 -14.03 11.45 -1.73
C THR A 26 -12.86 10.56 -2.13
N MET A 27 -11.72 11.14 -2.50
CA MET A 27 -10.52 10.37 -2.88
C MET A 27 -9.93 9.63 -1.69
N THR A 28 -9.90 10.26 -0.50
CA THR A 28 -9.45 9.59 0.73
C THR A 28 -10.33 8.41 1.09
N MET A 29 -11.66 8.57 1.01
CA MET A 29 -12.60 7.45 1.24
C MET A 29 -12.43 6.33 0.21
N THR A 30 -12.15 6.67 -1.05
CA THR A 30 -11.89 5.70 -2.12
C THR A 30 -10.61 4.92 -1.84
N ALA A 31 -9.56 5.61 -1.38
CA ALA A 31 -8.29 5.00 -1.02
C ALA A 31 -8.43 4.08 0.20
N GLN A 32 -9.19 4.49 1.22
CA GLN A 32 -9.54 3.67 2.39
C GLN A 32 -10.36 2.44 2.01
N ALA A 33 -11.33 2.56 1.10
CA ALA A 33 -12.06 1.41 0.57
C ALA A 33 -11.13 0.43 -0.18
N GLY A 34 -10.17 0.96 -0.94
CA GLY A 34 -9.12 0.15 -1.57
C GLY A 34 -8.29 -0.62 -0.54
N ILE A 35 -7.82 0.05 0.53
CA ILE A 35 -7.09 -0.61 1.62
C ILE A 35 -7.93 -1.70 2.28
N LEU A 36 -9.20 -1.44 2.58
CA LEU A 36 -10.08 -2.44 3.17
C LEU A 36 -10.15 -3.71 2.31
N LEU A 37 -10.29 -3.55 0.99
CA LEU A 37 -10.30 -4.66 0.05
C LEU A 37 -8.93 -5.35 -0.08
N LEU A 38 -7.82 -4.63 0.06
CA LEU A 38 -6.48 -5.22 0.08
C LEU A 38 -6.27 -6.12 1.29
N LEU A 39 -6.84 -5.77 2.44
CA LEU A 39 -6.65 -6.52 3.69
C LEU A 39 -7.41 -7.86 3.72
N ASP A 40 -8.19 -8.19 2.69
CA ASP A 40 -8.76 -9.52 2.47
C ASP A 40 -7.72 -10.53 1.89
N TYR A 41 -6.55 -10.05 1.45
CA TYR A 41 -5.47 -10.86 0.88
C TYR A 41 -4.38 -11.18 1.89
N THR A 42 -3.52 -12.14 1.56
CA THR A 42 -2.39 -12.48 2.44
C THR A 42 -1.38 -11.34 2.52
N PRO A 43 -0.70 -11.17 3.67
CA PRO A 43 0.38 -10.19 3.82
C PRO A 43 1.42 -10.23 2.69
N GLU A 44 1.81 -11.44 2.29
CA GLU A 44 2.80 -11.68 1.24
C GLU A 44 2.34 -11.16 -0.12
N GLU A 45 1.06 -11.37 -0.47
CA GLU A 45 0.48 -10.85 -1.71
C GLU A 45 0.45 -9.33 -1.73
N ILE A 46 0.04 -8.70 -0.63
CA ILE A 46 0.00 -7.24 -0.49
C ILE A 46 1.41 -6.66 -0.61
N ILE A 47 2.40 -7.26 0.08
CA ILE A 47 3.80 -6.83 0.00
C ILE A 47 4.35 -7.01 -1.40
N GLY A 48 3.98 -8.09 -2.10
CA GLY A 48 4.33 -8.28 -3.51
C GLY A 48 3.90 -7.09 -4.39
N GLN A 49 2.69 -6.56 -4.16
CA GLN A 49 2.22 -5.36 -4.86
C GLN A 49 3.02 -4.11 -4.46
N VAL A 50 3.26 -3.91 -3.15
CA VAL A 50 4.07 -2.80 -2.64
C VAL A 50 5.47 -2.80 -3.26
N LEU A 51 6.12 -3.96 -3.35
CA LEU A 51 7.45 -4.09 -3.93
C LEU A 51 7.47 -3.85 -5.44
N GLY A 52 6.37 -4.18 -6.13
CA GLY A 52 6.19 -3.90 -7.56
C GLY A 52 5.76 -2.46 -7.89
N SER A 53 5.38 -1.68 -6.89
CA SER A 53 4.88 -0.32 -7.06
C SER A 53 5.93 0.66 -7.57
N SER A 54 5.49 1.64 -8.36
CA SER A 54 6.31 2.80 -8.69
C SER A 54 6.41 3.83 -7.55
N LEU A 55 5.59 3.70 -6.51
CA LEU A 55 5.58 4.61 -5.37
C LEU A 55 6.69 4.25 -4.36
N PRO A 56 7.10 5.20 -3.49
CA PRO A 56 8.06 4.90 -2.43
C PRO A 56 7.53 3.84 -1.46
N GLN A 57 8.01 2.61 -1.59
CA GLN A 57 7.51 1.42 -0.89
C GLN A 57 7.35 1.61 0.62
N ARG A 58 8.37 2.19 1.29
CA ARG A 58 8.34 2.47 2.74
C ARG A 58 7.26 3.47 3.14
N ALA A 59 7.03 4.49 2.31
CA ALA A 59 5.99 5.47 2.58
C ALA A 59 4.62 4.83 2.36
N LEU A 60 4.47 4.05 1.29
CA LEU A 60 3.23 3.39 0.94
C LEU A 60 2.79 2.38 2.02
N ILE A 61 3.68 1.50 2.46
CA ILE A 61 3.35 0.54 3.53
C ILE A 61 3.04 1.24 4.85
N SER A 62 3.79 2.29 5.20
CA SER A 62 3.53 3.10 6.40
C SER A 62 2.16 3.78 6.32
N TRP A 63 1.77 4.24 5.14
CA TRP A 63 0.48 4.86 4.91
C TRP A 63 -0.67 3.83 4.98
N ILE A 64 -0.51 2.66 4.36
CA ILE A 64 -1.47 1.54 4.49
C ILE A 64 -1.70 1.18 5.96
N PHE A 65 -0.63 1.11 6.78
CA PHE A 65 -0.79 0.88 8.23
C PHE A 65 -1.51 2.02 8.93
N HIS A 66 -1.20 3.26 8.58
CA HIS A 66 -1.84 4.41 9.20
C HIS A 66 -3.35 4.42 8.93
N GLU A 67 -3.73 4.36 7.65
CA GLU A 67 -5.13 4.39 7.22
C GLU A 67 -5.89 3.14 7.65
N GLY A 68 -5.28 1.95 7.55
CA GLY A 68 -5.89 0.70 7.99
C GLY A 68 -6.34 0.75 9.44
N ARG A 69 -5.62 1.47 10.31
CA ARG A 69 -6.00 1.66 11.73
C ARG A 69 -7.18 2.61 11.94
N LEU A 70 -7.48 3.45 10.95
CA LEU A 70 -8.58 4.40 10.99
C LEU A 70 -9.89 3.80 10.44
N ILE A 71 -9.81 2.72 9.66
CA ILE A 71 -10.98 2.06 9.06
C ILE A 71 -11.72 1.22 10.10
N PRO A 72 -13.01 1.51 10.39
CA PRO A 72 -13.82 0.69 11.29
C PRO A 72 -13.99 -0.74 10.76
N GLY A 73 -13.78 -1.74 11.62
CA GLY A 73 -13.97 -3.15 11.28
C GLY A 73 -12.72 -3.88 10.75
N VAL A 74 -11.63 -3.16 10.48
CA VAL A 74 -10.34 -3.80 10.21
C VAL A 74 -9.80 -4.42 11.51
N ASP A 75 -9.51 -5.72 11.46
CA ASP A 75 -8.94 -6.44 12.59
C ASP A 75 -7.48 -6.01 12.83
N ARG A 76 -7.13 -5.81 14.10
CA ARG A 76 -5.76 -5.41 14.49
C ARG A 76 -4.74 -6.50 14.17
N GLY A 77 -5.11 -7.77 14.32
CA GLY A 77 -4.24 -8.90 14.01
C GLY A 77 -3.86 -8.95 12.52
N THR A 78 -4.78 -8.57 11.64
CA THR A 78 -4.51 -8.47 10.18
C THR A 78 -3.44 -7.43 9.89
N LEU A 79 -3.55 -6.23 10.48
CA LEU A 79 -2.55 -5.17 10.33
C LEU A 79 -1.21 -5.53 10.99
N GLU A 80 -1.24 -6.22 12.13
CA GLU A 80 -0.03 -6.71 12.80
C GLU A 80 0.67 -7.77 11.96
N ALA A 81 -0.05 -8.72 11.37
CA ALA A 81 0.51 -9.73 10.49
C ALA A 81 1.16 -9.11 9.23
N LEU A 82 0.52 -8.10 8.64
CA LEU A 82 1.11 -7.35 7.53
C LEU A 82 2.40 -6.63 7.95
N ARG A 83 2.41 -6.03 9.15
CA ARG A 83 3.60 -5.37 9.71
C ARG A 83 4.73 -6.35 9.96
N GLU A 84 4.44 -7.47 10.60
CA GLU A 84 5.44 -8.52 10.85
C GLU A 84 6.00 -9.09 9.54
N CYS A 85 5.16 -9.26 8.52
CA CYS A 85 5.61 -9.70 7.20
C CYS A 85 6.53 -8.67 6.54
N TRP A 86 6.20 -7.38 6.61
CA TRP A 86 7.09 -6.31 6.11
C TRP A 86 8.40 -6.26 6.90
N ASP A 87 8.32 -6.25 8.24
CA ASP A 87 9.48 -6.06 9.10
C ASP A 87 10.50 -7.21 9.02
N ARG A 88 10.03 -8.42 8.75
CA ARG A 88 10.84 -9.63 8.55
C ARG A 88 11.98 -9.40 7.54
N ASP A 89 11.65 -8.78 6.41
CA ASP A 89 12.55 -8.67 5.25
C ASP A 89 12.90 -7.22 4.87
N HIS A 90 12.08 -6.25 5.28
CA HIS A 90 12.15 -4.85 4.83
C HIS A 90 12.04 -3.83 5.98
N GLY A 91 12.05 -4.30 7.22
CA GLY A 91 11.95 -3.47 8.42
C GLY A 91 13.10 -2.46 8.57
N PRO A 92 12.97 -1.48 9.48
CA PRO A 92 13.96 -0.42 9.69
C PRO A 92 15.36 -0.97 10.04
N GLU A 93 15.42 -2.16 10.62
CA GLU A 93 16.65 -2.84 11.02
C GLU A 93 17.45 -3.43 9.83
N LYS A 94 16.81 -3.57 8.66
CA LYS A 94 17.41 -4.16 7.46
C LYS A 94 18.09 -3.13 6.54
N GLY A 95 17.94 -1.84 6.82
CA GLY A 95 18.48 -0.77 5.95
C GLY A 95 17.72 -0.67 4.62
N CYS A 96 17.78 0.50 3.97
CA CYS A 96 16.99 0.86 2.78
C CYS A 96 16.81 -0.29 1.77
N VAL A 97 15.57 -0.72 1.55
CA VAL A 97 15.20 -1.55 0.40
C VAL A 97 15.69 -0.84 -0.86
N GLN A 98 16.59 -1.48 -1.59
CA GLN A 98 17.24 -0.92 -2.77
C GLN A 98 16.19 -0.56 -3.82
N MET A 99 16.30 0.65 -4.36
CA MET A 99 15.47 1.08 -5.49
C MET A 99 15.64 0.10 -6.65
N ALA A 100 14.55 -0.55 -7.03
CA ALA A 100 14.48 -1.34 -8.26
C ALA A 100 14.95 -0.46 -9.41
N THR A 101 16.19 -0.70 -9.84
CA THR A 101 16.83 0.06 -10.91
C THR A 101 16.11 -0.34 -12.19
N HIS A 102 15.19 0.49 -12.64
CA HIS A 102 14.63 0.36 -13.98
C HIS A 102 15.77 0.60 -14.97
N THR A 103 16.37 -0.49 -15.43
CA THR A 103 17.26 -0.52 -16.60
C THR A 103 16.47 0.02 -17.79
N ARG A 104 16.65 1.32 -18.09
CA ARG A 104 16.28 1.86 -19.40
C ARG A 104 17.24 1.25 -20.41
N ILE A 105 16.79 0.19 -21.08
CA ILE A 105 17.38 -0.23 -22.34
C ILE A 105 16.95 0.83 -23.38
N ARG A 106 17.91 1.56 -23.92
CA ARG A 106 17.83 2.21 -25.23
C ARG A 106 18.94 1.64 -26.09
#